data_AF-A0A1F7X621-F1
#
_entry.id   AF-A0A1F7X621-F1
#
_cell.length_a   1.000
_cell.length_b   1.000
_cell.length_c   1.000
_cell.angle_alpha   90.00
_cell.angle_beta   90.00
_cell.angle_gamma   90.00
#
_symmetry.space_group_name_H-M   'P 1'
#
loop_
_entity.id
_entity.type
_entity.pdbx_description
1 polymer ?
#
loop_
_entity_poly.entity_id
_entity_poly.type
_entity_poly.pdbx_seq_one_letter_code
_entity_poly.pdbx_strand_id
1 'polypeptide(L)'
;MLRYVVVSVFGGLLLGFLDGLINANPYAQKLFEVYKPIAKSSVNIILGFGIDILYGFVLAGLFLLLYKSLPGQTMLLKGLSFGLIVSFLSVVMHVFSQLVMFKVPANALVYMFLTGLVEMLLIGLFFGLTLKK
;
A
#
# COMPACT_ATOMS: atom_id res chain seq x y z
N MET A 1 -20.09 12.81 -2.17
CA MET A 1 -18.87 13.59 -2.43
C MET A 1 -18.06 13.86 -1.17
N LEU A 2 -18.61 14.48 -0.12
CA LEU A 2 -17.87 14.72 1.12
C LEU A 2 -17.25 13.44 1.74
N ARG A 3 -18.03 12.35 1.84
CA ARG A 3 -17.52 11.05 2.33
C ARG A 3 -16.32 10.54 1.50
N TYR A 4 -16.39 10.68 0.17
CA TYR A 4 -15.29 10.24 -0.70
C TYR A 4 -14.02 11.03 -0.43
N VAL A 5 -14.11 12.36 -0.33
CA VAL A 5 -12.95 13.23 -0.03
C VAL A 5 -12.35 12.88 1.33
N VAL A 6 -13.20 12.81 2.37
CA VAL A 6 -12.75 12.52 3.74
C VAL A 6 -12.06 11.16 3.78
N VAL A 7 -12.70 10.11 3.25
CA VAL A 7 -12.12 8.76 3.27
C VAL A 7 -10.85 8.68 2.44
N SER A 8 -10.76 9.38 1.30
CA SER A 8 -9.55 9.41 0.48
C SER A 8 -8.36 10.01 1.22
N VAL A 9 -8.58 11.13 1.93
CA VAL A 9 -7.53 11.77 2.74
C VAL A 9 -7.09 10.86 3.87
N PHE A 10 -8.03 10.30 4.64
CA PHE A 10 -7.68 9.38 5.73
C PHE A 10 -7.02 8.08 5.23
N GLY A 11 -7.45 7.56 4.08
CA GLY A 11 -6.83 6.39 3.45
C GLY A 11 -5.39 6.66 3.03
N GLY A 12 -5.12 7.84 2.46
CA GLY A 12 -3.75 8.23 2.11
C GLY A 12 -2.88 8.58 3.31
N LEU A 13 -3.44 9.17 4.36
CA LEU A 13 -2.71 9.34 5.64
C LEU A 13 -2.38 7.98 6.26
N LEU A 14 -3.29 7.01 6.17
CA LEU A 14 -3.05 5.64 6.63
C LEU A 14 -1.94 4.97 5.81
N LEU A 15 -1.91 5.16 4.49
CA LEU A 15 -0.80 4.69 3.63
C LEU A 15 0.53 5.26 4.11
N GLY A 16 0.67 6.59 4.19
CA GLY A 16 1.94 7.21 4.59
C GLY A 16 2.37 6.87 6.01
N PHE A 17 1.40 6.66 6.92
CA PHE A 17 1.69 6.19 8.26
C PHE A 17 2.21 4.74 8.27
N LEU A 18 1.58 3.84 7.52
CA LEU A 18 2.01 2.45 7.39
C LEU A 18 3.40 2.38 6.72
N ASP A 19 3.62 3.16 5.68
CA ASP A 19 4.92 3.26 5.01
C ASP A 19 6.02 3.73 5.97
N GLY A 20 5.73 4.74 6.78
CA GLY A 20 6.63 5.19 7.84
C GLY A 20 6.96 4.06 8.83
N LEU A 21 5.94 3.35 9.33
CA LEU A 21 6.14 2.25 10.29
C LEU A 21 6.92 1.07 9.69
N ILE A 22 6.61 0.68 8.46
CA ILE A 22 7.22 -0.44 7.75
C ILE A 22 8.67 -0.13 7.39
N ASN A 23 8.97 1.09 6.93
CA ASN A 23 10.29 1.41 6.39
C ASN A 23 11.23 2.07 7.41
N ALA A 24 10.71 2.76 8.44
CA ALA A 24 11.56 3.43 9.43
C ALA A 24 12.05 2.52 10.57
N ASN A 25 11.53 1.29 10.69
CA ASN A 25 11.96 0.41 11.78
C ASN A 25 13.41 -0.11 11.58
N PRO A 26 14.18 -0.35 12.66
CA PRO A 26 15.58 -0.74 12.55
C PRO A 26 15.83 -2.07 11.81
N TYR A 27 14.84 -2.96 11.80
CA TYR A 27 14.95 -4.25 11.12
C TYR A 27 14.86 -4.09 9.60
N ALA A 28 13.88 -3.31 9.12
CA ALA A 28 13.72 -2.95 7.73
C ALA A 28 14.95 -2.20 7.20
N GLN A 29 15.48 -1.23 7.96
CA GLN A 29 16.69 -0.50 7.59
C GLN A 29 17.89 -1.43 7.36
N LYS A 30 18.07 -2.45 8.20
CA LYS A 30 19.12 -3.47 8.03
C LYS A 30 18.90 -4.33 6.78
N LEU A 31 17.66 -4.76 6.54
CA LEU A 31 17.32 -5.57 5.37
C LEU A 31 17.52 -4.80 4.06
N PHE A 32 17.26 -3.50 4.07
CA PHE A 32 17.34 -2.63 2.90
C PHE A 32 18.70 -1.94 2.71
N GLU A 33 19.72 -2.26 3.52
CA GLU A 33 21.08 -1.71 3.32
C GLU A 33 21.66 -2.04 1.95
N VAL A 34 21.20 -3.12 1.32
CA VAL A 34 21.57 -3.51 -0.05
C VAL A 34 21.29 -2.39 -1.07
N TYR A 35 20.31 -1.52 -0.80
CA TYR A 35 19.95 -0.41 -1.67
C TYR A 35 20.70 0.89 -1.37
N LYS A 36 21.53 0.96 -0.31
CA LYS A 36 22.31 2.17 0.03
C LYS A 36 23.05 2.80 -1.16
N PRO A 37 23.67 2.05 -2.10
CA PRO A 37 24.39 2.64 -3.22
C PRO A 37 23.51 3.44 -4.19
N ILE A 38 22.22 3.11 -4.28
CA ILE A 38 21.26 3.76 -5.19
C ILE A 38 20.23 4.62 -4.46
N ALA A 39 20.18 4.54 -3.13
CA ALA A 39 19.25 5.30 -2.31
C ALA A 39 19.62 6.79 -2.25
N LYS A 40 18.61 7.65 -2.22
CA LYS A 40 18.82 9.09 -1.99
C LYS A 40 19.32 9.31 -0.56
N SER A 41 20.18 10.30 -0.38
CA SER A 41 20.77 10.68 0.91
C SER A 41 19.78 11.33 1.88
N SER A 42 18.70 11.92 1.36
CA SER A 42 17.66 12.58 2.17
C SER A 42 16.27 12.23 1.66
N VAL A 43 15.34 12.00 2.59
CA VAL A 43 13.93 11.74 2.31
C VAL A 43 13.13 13.02 2.50
N ASN A 44 12.31 13.40 1.51
CA ASN A 44 11.34 14.48 1.66
C ASN A 44 10.02 13.92 2.17
N ILE A 45 9.82 14.01 3.49
CA ILE A 45 8.65 13.45 4.18
C ILE A 45 7.35 14.10 3.69
N ILE A 46 7.35 15.42 3.47
CA ILE A 46 6.16 16.16 3.02
C ILE A 46 5.73 15.68 1.63
N LEU A 47 6.69 15.49 0.73
CA LEU A 47 6.42 14.99 -0.61
C LEU A 47 5.89 13.54 -0.57
N GLY A 48 6.46 12.68 0.29
CA GLY A 48 5.98 11.31 0.51
C GLY A 48 4.50 11.29 0.90
N PHE A 49 4.15 11.95 2.01
CA PHE A 49 2.75 12.05 2.45
C PHE A 49 1.82 12.68 1.41
N GLY A 50 2.30 13.66 0.62
CA GLY A 50 1.53 14.23 -0.47
C GLY A 50 1.19 13.21 -1.57
N ILE A 51 2.14 12.34 -1.90
CA ILE A 51 1.94 11.24 -2.83
C ILE A 51 0.96 10.21 -2.24
N ASP A 52 1.11 9.86 -0.96
CA ASP A 52 0.23 8.87 -0.30
C ASP A 52 -1.22 9.35 -0.24
N ILE A 53 -1.44 10.64 0.04
CA ILE A 53 -2.77 11.27 -0.04
C ILE A 53 -3.34 11.14 -1.45
N LEU A 54 -2.55 11.44 -2.49
CA LEU A 54 -2.98 11.29 -3.88
C LEU A 54 -3.35 9.83 -4.20
N TYR A 55 -2.54 8.86 -3.78
CA TYR A 55 -2.87 7.44 -3.93
C TYR A 55 -4.14 7.05 -3.15
N GLY A 56 -4.39 7.65 -1.98
CA GLY A 56 -5.62 7.50 -1.23
C GLY A 56 -6.86 7.85 -2.06
N PHE A 57 -6.83 8.95 -2.81
CA PHE A 57 -7.89 9.32 -3.76
C PHE A 57 -8.01 8.32 -4.91
N VAL A 58 -6.89 7.95 -5.54
CA VAL A 58 -6.90 7.02 -6.66
C VAL A 58 -7.49 5.68 -6.26
N LEU A 59 -7.04 5.09 -5.14
CA LEU A 59 -7.51 3.80 -4.67
C LEU A 59 -8.96 3.84 -4.20
N ALA A 60 -9.39 4.90 -3.51
CA ALA A 60 -10.80 5.08 -3.15
C ALA A 60 -11.69 5.18 -4.40
N GLY A 61 -11.23 5.88 -5.44
CA GLY A 61 -11.93 6.00 -6.71
C GLY A 61 -12.05 4.65 -7.41
N LEU A 62 -10.94 3.91 -7.52
CA LEU A 62 -10.91 2.57 -8.09
C LEU A 62 -11.82 1.60 -7.33
N PHE A 63 -11.81 1.64 -5.99
CA PHE A 63 -12.70 0.83 -5.17
C PHE A 63 -14.18 1.09 -5.49
N LEU A 64 -14.59 2.35 -5.60
CA LEU A 64 -15.99 2.72 -5.91
C LEU A 64 -16.41 2.33 -7.33
N LEU A 65 -15.49 2.45 -8.30
CA LEU A 65 -15.69 2.03 -9.69
C LEU A 65 -15.86 0.51 -9.79
N LEU A 66 -14.98 -0.23 -9.13
CA LEU A 66 -14.98 -1.70 -9.16
C LEU A 66 -15.98 -2.32 -8.18
N TYR A 67 -16.58 -1.55 -7.27
CA TYR A 67 -17.42 -2.05 -6.18
C TYR A 67 -18.48 -3.08 -6.60
N LYS A 68 -19.14 -2.86 -7.75
CA LYS A 68 -20.18 -3.78 -8.24
C LYS A 68 -19.60 -5.12 -8.70
N SER A 69 -18.40 -5.10 -9.24
CA SER A 69 -17.70 -6.26 -9.81
C SER A 69 -16.82 -6.98 -8.78
N LEU A 70 -16.54 -6.36 -7.63
CA LEU A 70 -15.73 -6.98 -6.58
C LEU A 70 -16.46 -8.20 -5.99
N PRO A 71 -15.77 -9.35 -5.87
CA PRO A 71 -16.33 -10.53 -5.24
C PRO A 71 -16.59 -10.28 -3.75
N GLY A 72 -17.66 -10.87 -3.22
CA GLY A 72 -18.06 -10.73 -1.82
C GLY A 72 -19.49 -10.23 -1.65
N GLN A 73 -20.23 -10.89 -0.77
CA GLN A 73 -21.60 -10.52 -0.41
C GLN A 73 -21.64 -9.37 0.61
N THR A 74 -20.61 -9.27 1.46
CA THR A 74 -20.48 -8.21 2.47
C THR A 74 -19.48 -7.13 2.04
N MET A 75 -19.64 -5.94 2.59
CA MET A 75 -18.75 -4.80 2.29
C MET A 75 -17.29 -5.05 2.73
N LEU A 76 -17.11 -5.77 3.83
CA LEU A 76 -15.82 -6.22 4.32
C LEU A 76 -15.14 -7.17 3.35
N LEU A 77 -15.87 -8.17 2.85
CA LEU A 77 -15.34 -9.12 1.86
C LEU A 77 -14.92 -8.39 0.58
N LYS A 78 -15.71 -7.40 0.13
CA LYS A 78 -15.33 -6.58 -1.03
C LYS A 78 -14.07 -5.76 -0.77
N GLY A 79 -13.92 -5.18 0.42
CA GLY A 79 -12.70 -4.49 0.85
C GLY A 79 -11.47 -5.39 0.83
N LEU A 80 -11.58 -6.59 1.41
CA LEU A 80 -10.52 -7.60 1.39
C LEU A 80 -10.17 -8.06 -0.02
N SER A 81 -11.18 -8.36 -0.84
CA SER A 81 -10.96 -8.75 -2.24
C SER A 81 -10.29 -7.65 -3.04
N PHE A 82 -10.66 -6.38 -2.82
CA PHE A 82 -9.97 -5.26 -3.44
C PHE A 82 -8.50 -5.16 -2.99
N GLY A 83 -8.24 -5.23 -1.68
CA GLY A 83 -6.88 -5.21 -1.14
C GLY A 83 -6.01 -6.36 -1.66
N LEU A 84 -6.60 -7.57 -1.81
CA LEU A 84 -5.92 -8.72 -2.41
C LEU A 84 -5.61 -8.52 -3.90
N ILE A 85 -6.55 -7.98 -4.67
CA ILE A 85 -6.31 -7.69 -6.10
C ILE A 85 -5.23 -6.63 -6.25
N VAL A 86 -5.32 -5.54 -5.49
CA VAL A 86 -4.33 -4.45 -5.55
C VAL A 86 -2.96 -4.93 -5.09
N SER A 87 -2.87 -5.69 -4.00
CA SER A 87 -1.59 -6.26 -3.54
C SER A 87 -0.99 -7.23 -4.56
N PHE A 88 -1.81 -8.05 -5.22
CA PHE A 88 -1.32 -8.90 -6.30
C PHE A 88 -0.74 -8.07 -7.46
N LEU A 89 -1.44 -7.02 -7.88
CA LEU A 89 -0.97 -6.20 -9.01
C LEU A 89 0.23 -5.31 -8.66
N SER A 90 0.37 -4.90 -7.40
CA SER A 90 1.42 -3.98 -6.96
C SER A 90 2.58 -4.72 -6.28
N VAL A 91 2.32 -5.35 -5.14
CA VAL A 91 3.32 -5.96 -4.26
C VAL A 91 4.00 -7.14 -4.93
N VAL A 92 3.22 -8.07 -5.50
CA VAL A 92 3.81 -9.26 -6.16
C VAL A 92 4.67 -8.83 -7.35
N MET A 93 4.15 -7.92 -8.19
CA MET A 93 4.90 -7.36 -9.31
C MET A 93 6.18 -6.65 -8.85
N HIS A 94 6.12 -5.88 -7.77
CA HIS A 94 7.29 -5.20 -7.22
C HIS A 94 8.35 -6.20 -6.75
N VAL A 95 7.96 -7.23 -5.99
CA VAL A 95 8.87 -8.28 -5.49
C VAL A 95 9.54 -9.02 -6.65
N PHE A 96 8.79 -9.40 -7.68
CA PHE A 96 9.36 -10.02 -8.89
C PHE A 96 10.30 -9.08 -9.64
N SER A 97 9.95 -7.80 -9.74
CA SER A 97 10.84 -6.79 -10.34
C SER A 97 12.17 -6.69 -9.58
N GLN A 98 12.13 -6.68 -8.24
CA GLN A 98 13.34 -6.66 -7.42
C GLN A 98 14.18 -7.92 -7.58
N LEU A 99 13.55 -9.10 -7.66
CA LEU A 99 14.21 -10.38 -7.91
C LEU A 99 15.00 -10.41 -9.23
N VAL A 100 14.45 -9.80 -10.28
CA VAL A 100 15.07 -9.79 -11.62
C VAL A 100 16.13 -8.69 -11.74
N MET A 101 15.87 -7.51 -11.16
CA MET A 101 16.72 -6.32 -11.36
C MET A 101 17.89 -6.24 -10.38
N PHE A 102 17.77 -6.80 -9.16
CA PHE A 102 18.74 -6.58 -8.09
C PHE A 102 19.09 -7.87 -7.35
N LYS A 103 20.31 -7.93 -6.80
CA LYS A 103 20.74 -9.02 -5.90
C LYS A 103 20.26 -8.74 -4.49
N VAL A 104 18.97 -8.94 -4.25
CA VAL A 104 18.32 -8.67 -2.96
C VAL A 104 18.30 -9.93 -2.10
N PRO A 105 18.64 -9.87 -0.79
CA PRO A 105 18.54 -11.04 0.08
C PRO A 105 17.09 -11.51 0.20
N ALA A 106 16.88 -12.83 0.24
CA ALA A 106 15.55 -13.45 0.31
C ALA A 106 14.71 -12.90 1.49
N ASN A 107 15.35 -12.63 2.62
CA ASN A 107 14.69 -12.08 3.80
C ASN A 107 14.07 -10.70 3.55
N ALA A 108 14.72 -9.85 2.75
CA ALA A 108 14.18 -8.54 2.37
C ALA A 108 13.01 -8.67 1.39
N LEU A 109 13.07 -9.63 0.47
CA LEU A 109 11.95 -9.92 -0.45
C LEU A 109 10.71 -10.42 0.30
N VAL A 110 10.89 -11.35 1.25
CA VAL A 110 9.81 -11.85 2.09
C VAL A 110 9.23 -10.72 2.94
N TYR A 111 10.09 -9.86 3.50
CA TYR A 111 9.65 -8.69 4.25
C TYR A 111 8.79 -7.76 3.38
N MET A 112 9.29 -7.33 2.22
CA MET A 112 8.55 -6.48 1.28
C MET A 112 7.19 -7.08 0.88
N PHE A 113 7.17 -8.39 0.61
CA PHE A 113 5.95 -9.09 0.26
C PHE A 113 4.93 -9.05 1.41
N LEU A 114 5.34 -9.43 2.62
CA LEU A 114 4.43 -9.47 3.77
C LEU A 114 3.95 -8.09 4.18
N THR A 115 4.83 -7.10 4.21
CA THR A 115 4.46 -5.74 4.63
C THR A 115 3.57 -5.07 3.60
N GLY A 116 3.89 -5.18 2.31
CA GLY A 116 3.02 -4.65 1.25
C GLY A 116 1.66 -5.35 1.20
N LEU A 117 1.61 -6.67 1.46
CA LEU A 117 0.35 -7.40 1.54
C LEU A 117 -0.50 -6.88 2.72
N VAL A 118 0.09 -6.77 3.91
CA VAL A 118 -0.61 -6.27 5.10
C VAL A 118 -1.13 -4.85 4.88
N GLU A 119 -0.30 -3.97 4.33
CA GLU A 119 -0.66 -2.59 4.05
C GLU A 119 -1.89 -2.49 3.12
N MET A 120 -1.84 -3.17 1.97
CA MET A 120 -2.94 -3.15 1.01
C MET A 120 -4.22 -3.80 1.55
N LEU A 121 -4.11 -4.81 2.42
CA LEU A 121 -5.26 -5.39 3.11
C LEU A 121 -5.88 -4.43 4.11
N LEU A 122 -5.07 -3.72 4.89
CA LEU A 122 -5.56 -2.72 5.84
C LEU A 122 -6.28 -1.57 5.12
N ILE A 123 -5.73 -1.10 3.99
CA ILE A 123 -6.35 -0.08 3.15
C ILE A 123 -7.65 -0.59 2.51
N GLY A 124 -7.64 -1.81 1.97
CA GLY A 124 -8.83 -2.44 1.42
C GLY A 124 -9.95 -2.59 2.46
N LEU A 125 -9.61 -3.01 3.67
CA LEU A 125 -10.54 -3.08 4.80
C LEU A 125 -11.06 -1.69 5.20
N PHE A 126 -10.18 -0.71 5.29
CA PHE A 126 -10.55 0.67 5.61
C PHE A 126 -11.58 1.21 4.62
N PHE A 127 -11.35 1.03 3.31
CA PHE A 127 -12.33 1.41 2.28
C PHE A 127 -13.61 0.59 2.35
N GLY A 128 -13.53 -0.72 2.55
CA GLY A 128 -14.70 -1.59 2.72
C GLY A 128 -15.55 -1.23 3.95
N LEU A 129 -14.98 -0.63 4.98
CA LEU A 129 -15.74 -0.20 6.17
C LEU A 129 -16.35 1.20 6.03
N THR A 130 -15.66 2.09 5.31
CA THR A 130 -15.96 3.53 5.32
C THR A 130 -16.66 4.02 4.05
N LEU A 131 -16.32 3.47 2.88
CA LEU A 131 -16.99 3.76 1.61
C LEU A 131 -18.23 2.90 1.44
N LYS A 132 -19.26 3.22 2.23
CA LYS A 132 -20.60 2.67 1.99
C LYS A 132 -21.20 3.35 0.76
N LYS A 133 -21.60 2.55 -0.23
CA LYS A 133 -22.58 2.93 -1.24
C LYS A 133 -23.97 2.94 -0.63
#